data_AF-A0A960MJ90-F1
#
_entry.id   AF-A0A960MJ90-F1
#
_cell.length_a   1.000
_cell.length_b   1.000
_cell.length_c   1.000
_cell.angle_alpha   90.00
_cell.angle_beta   90.00
_cell.angle_gamma   90.00
#
_symmetry.space_group_name_H-M   'P 1'
#
loop_
_entity.id
_entity.type
_entity.pdbx_description
1 polymer ?
#
loop_
_entity_poly.entity_id
_entity_poly.type
_entity_poly.pdbx_seq_one_letter_code
_entity_poly.pdbx_strand_id
1 'polypeptide(L)'
;MPPLSQAEDSLIKSISKESLWRNRDGSGTTWFHPRPCLVPREQGRPPSVLMTMQEIAGSDYFGPVQWTRSEDLGATWSDPTPVAPLGRVPEPGIEGLERGVCDVVPQFHPATGTVLAMGWCVYYRGGKFARKDQLDRYPVYSVRDAKGNWGPARKLEWNGASPPPVY
;
A
#
# COMPACT_ATOMS: atom_id res chain seq x y z
N MET A 1 -41.62 -36.65 2.81
CA MET A 1 -40.73 -35.58 2.31
C MET A 1 -39.37 -36.20 2.08
N PRO A 2 -38.74 -36.04 0.90
CA PRO A 2 -37.34 -36.44 0.76
C PRO A 2 -36.46 -35.43 1.51
N PRO A 3 -35.30 -35.84 2.05
CA PRO A 3 -34.34 -34.90 2.58
C PRO A 3 -33.66 -34.14 1.42
N LEU A 4 -33.56 -32.81 1.56
CA LEU A 4 -32.74 -31.97 0.71
C LEU A 4 -31.26 -32.31 0.95
N SER A 5 -30.71 -33.11 0.04
CA SER A 5 -29.27 -33.31 -0.11
C SER A 5 -28.75 -32.24 -1.06
N GLN A 6 -28.14 -31.19 -0.53
CA GLN A 6 -27.18 -30.36 -1.26
C GLN A 6 -25.96 -30.16 -0.35
N ALA A 7 -24.88 -30.86 -0.66
CA ALA A 7 -23.56 -30.40 -0.27
C ALA A 7 -23.35 -29.06 -0.99
N GLU A 8 -23.24 -27.97 -0.24
CA GLU A 8 -22.90 -26.67 -0.80
C GLU A 8 -21.48 -26.76 -1.40
N ASP A 9 -21.32 -26.41 -2.68
CA ASP A 9 -20.01 -26.20 -3.27
C ASP A 9 -19.30 -25.08 -2.49
N SER A 10 -18.25 -25.45 -1.75
CA SER A 10 -17.44 -24.49 -1.01
C SER A 10 -16.88 -23.41 -1.95
N LEU A 11 -17.18 -22.14 -1.66
CA LEU A 11 -16.66 -20.97 -2.40
C LEU A 11 -15.12 -20.88 -2.35
N ILE A 12 -14.48 -21.61 -1.42
CA ILE A 12 -13.03 -21.69 -1.28
C ILE A 12 -12.59 -23.11 -1.65
N LYS A 13 -11.84 -23.23 -2.74
CA LYS A 13 -11.29 -24.51 -3.21
C LYS A 13 -10.15 -25.01 -2.32
N SER A 14 -9.26 -24.11 -1.89
CA SER A 14 -8.14 -24.40 -1.00
C SER A 14 -7.57 -23.11 -0.39
N ILE A 15 -6.83 -23.27 0.71
CA ILE A 15 -6.03 -22.21 1.32
C ILE A 15 -4.61 -22.76 1.46
N SER A 16 -3.62 -22.01 0.98
CA SER A 16 -2.21 -22.27 1.22
C SER A 16 -1.56 -21.07 1.89
N LYS A 17 -0.41 -21.28 2.52
CA LYS A 17 0.39 -20.23 3.15
C LYS A 17 1.77 -20.21 2.52
N GLU A 18 2.09 -19.09 1.89
CA GLU A 18 3.41 -18.84 1.32
C GLU A 18 4.13 -17.74 2.11
N SER A 19 5.46 -17.80 2.13
CA SER A 19 6.30 -16.74 2.71
C SER A 19 7.07 -16.05 1.60
N LEU A 20 6.74 -14.78 1.34
CA LEU A 20 7.34 -14.00 0.25
C LEU A 20 8.78 -13.56 0.58
N TRP A 21 8.98 -13.02 1.79
CA TRP A 21 10.30 -12.67 2.31
C TRP A 21 10.45 -13.19 3.73
N ARG A 22 11.66 -13.63 4.09
CA ARG A 22 12.01 -14.11 5.42
C ARG A 22 13.12 -13.21 5.98
N ASN A 23 12.85 -12.58 7.12
CA ASN A 23 13.82 -11.75 7.82
C ASN A 23 13.61 -11.78 9.34
N ARG A 24 13.30 -12.95 9.90
CA ARG A 24 13.11 -13.07 11.35
C ARG A 24 14.44 -13.08 12.12
N ASP A 25 15.53 -13.34 11.42
CA ASP A 25 16.92 -13.33 11.90
C ASP A 25 17.57 -11.94 11.83
N GLY A 26 16.91 -10.98 11.17
CA GLY A 26 17.39 -9.60 11.03
C GLY A 26 18.51 -9.42 10.01
N SER A 27 18.76 -10.40 9.13
CA SER A 27 19.83 -10.37 8.13
C SER A 27 19.50 -9.58 6.84
N GLY A 28 18.25 -9.16 6.68
CA GLY A 28 17.73 -8.45 5.52
C GLY A 28 16.62 -7.44 5.86
N THR A 29 15.71 -7.22 4.92
CA THR A 29 14.61 -6.26 5.06
C THR A 29 13.37 -6.93 5.67
N THR A 30 12.80 -6.31 6.71
CA THR A 30 11.47 -6.69 7.20
C THR A 30 10.43 -5.82 6.52
N TRP A 31 9.43 -6.47 5.94
CA TRP A 31 8.34 -5.80 5.23
C TRP A 31 7.08 -5.72 6.08
N PHE A 32 6.37 -4.61 5.97
CA PHE A 32 5.14 -4.31 6.70
C PHE A 32 4.10 -3.67 5.78
N HIS A 33 2.85 -3.63 6.27
CA HIS A 33 1.68 -3.16 5.53
C HIS A 33 1.55 -3.74 4.11
N PRO A 34 1.65 -5.07 3.89
CA PRO A 34 1.36 -5.64 2.58
C PRO A 34 -0.11 -5.40 2.22
N ARG A 35 -0.37 -4.57 1.20
CA ARG A 35 -1.72 -4.25 0.72
C ARG A 35 -1.83 -4.59 -0.77
N PRO A 36 -2.42 -5.74 -1.14
CA PRO A 36 -2.56 -6.14 -2.53
C PRO A 36 -3.88 -5.63 -3.16
N CYS A 37 -3.88 -5.44 -4.48
CA CYS A 37 -5.07 -5.30 -5.30
C CYS A 37 -4.92 -6.04 -6.64
N LEU A 38 -6.04 -6.53 -7.18
CA LEU A 38 -6.08 -7.11 -8.53
C LEU A 38 -6.09 -6.01 -9.59
N VAL A 39 -5.28 -6.18 -10.62
CA VAL A 39 -5.21 -5.31 -11.81
C VAL A 39 -5.52 -6.18 -13.04
N PRO A 40 -6.66 -5.95 -13.71
CA PRO A 40 -7.03 -6.67 -14.93
C PRO A 40 -5.97 -6.54 -16.02
N ARG A 41 -5.92 -7.55 -16.88
CA ARG A 41 -5.03 -7.62 -18.04
C ARG A 41 -5.86 -7.86 -19.30
N GLU A 42 -5.17 -7.92 -20.44
CA GLU A 42 -5.75 -8.31 -21.72
C GLU A 42 -6.59 -9.58 -21.60
N GLN A 43 -7.63 -9.67 -22.43
CA GLN A 43 -8.60 -10.76 -22.39
C GLN A 43 -7.91 -12.13 -22.52
N GLY A 44 -8.33 -13.07 -21.67
CA GLY A 44 -7.75 -14.43 -21.63
C GLY A 44 -6.50 -14.56 -20.76
N ARG A 45 -5.96 -13.47 -20.20
CA ARG A 45 -4.87 -13.52 -19.22
C ARG A 45 -5.43 -13.38 -17.79
N PRO A 46 -4.89 -14.13 -16.82
CA PRO A 46 -5.24 -13.90 -15.41
C PRO A 46 -4.88 -12.46 -15.00
N PRO A 47 -5.63 -11.84 -14.09
CA PRO A 47 -5.26 -10.53 -13.55
C PRO A 47 -3.91 -10.62 -12.86
N SER A 48 -3.16 -9.52 -12.87
CA SER A 48 -1.98 -9.40 -12.02
C SER A 48 -2.34 -8.88 -10.64
N VAL A 49 -1.48 -9.14 -9.65
CA VAL A 49 -1.61 -8.60 -8.30
C VAL A 49 -0.56 -7.51 -8.11
N LEU A 50 -0.96 -6.29 -7.82
CA LEU A 50 -0.07 -5.22 -7.37
C LEU A 50 -0.14 -5.15 -5.86
N MET A 51 0.99 -5.04 -5.17
CA MET A 51 1.03 -4.89 -3.72
C MET A 51 1.92 -3.72 -3.33
N THR A 52 1.41 -2.84 -2.47
CA THR A 52 2.23 -1.85 -1.75
C THR A 52 2.70 -2.42 -0.42
N MET A 53 3.85 -1.96 0.04
CA MET A 53 4.49 -2.41 1.28
C MET A 53 5.56 -1.40 1.71
N GLN A 54 5.98 -1.47 2.97
CA GLN A 54 7.03 -0.60 3.52
C GLN A 54 8.03 -1.41 4.33
N GLU A 55 9.31 -1.03 4.27
CA GLU A 55 10.30 -1.54 5.20
C GLU A 55 9.97 -1.11 6.63
N ILE A 56 10.30 -1.93 7.62
CA ILE A 56 10.22 -1.58 9.04
C ILE A 56 11.51 -1.96 9.78
N ALA A 57 12.08 -1.01 10.53
CA ALA A 57 13.32 -1.21 11.32
C ALA A 57 13.10 -1.11 12.85
N GLY A 58 11.85 -1.04 13.32
CA GLY A 58 11.47 -0.86 14.72
C GLY A 58 10.00 -0.44 14.85
N SER A 59 9.54 -0.03 16.05
CA SER A 59 8.17 0.49 16.21
C SER A 59 7.99 1.78 15.41
N ASP A 60 7.18 1.71 14.36
CA ASP A 60 6.78 2.85 13.51
C ASP A 60 7.91 3.48 12.68
N TYR A 61 8.99 2.73 12.43
CA TYR A 61 10.11 3.20 11.61
C TYR A 61 9.92 2.71 10.18
N PHE A 62 8.87 3.21 9.53
CA PHE A 62 8.53 2.81 8.17
C PHE A 62 9.41 3.51 7.14
N GLY A 63 10.02 2.72 6.26
CA GLY A 63 10.72 3.22 5.08
C GLY A 63 9.76 3.81 4.03
N PRO A 64 10.30 4.40 2.96
CA PRO A 64 9.50 4.85 1.81
C PRO A 64 8.62 3.74 1.24
N VAL A 65 7.46 4.11 0.70
CA VAL A 65 6.51 3.17 0.09
C VAL A 65 7.16 2.45 -1.09
N GLN A 66 7.10 1.12 -1.06
CA GLN A 66 7.51 0.25 -2.15
C GLN A 66 6.29 -0.41 -2.79
N TRP A 67 6.45 -0.89 -4.01
CA TRP A 67 5.49 -1.76 -4.67
C TRP A 67 6.19 -2.97 -5.32
N THR A 68 5.47 -4.07 -5.39
CA THR A 68 5.85 -5.32 -6.05
C THR A 68 4.64 -5.86 -6.81
N ARG A 69 4.85 -6.81 -7.71
CA ARG A 69 3.79 -7.39 -8.53
C ARG A 69 3.96 -8.90 -8.70
N SER A 70 2.83 -9.58 -8.76
CA SER A 70 2.70 -10.96 -9.24
C SER A 70 1.92 -11.00 -10.55
N GLU A 71 2.38 -11.83 -11.48
CA GLU A 71 1.71 -12.12 -12.76
C GLU A 71 1.00 -13.49 -12.77
N ASP A 72 1.09 -14.22 -11.66
CA ASP A 72 0.65 -15.61 -11.48
C ASP A 72 -0.19 -15.79 -10.20
N LEU A 73 -1.01 -14.77 -9.89
CA LEU A 73 -1.98 -14.78 -8.78
C LEU A 73 -1.35 -14.99 -7.39
N GLY A 74 -0.12 -14.53 -7.21
CA GLY A 74 0.59 -14.48 -5.93
C GLY A 74 1.59 -15.61 -5.70
N ALA A 75 1.81 -16.49 -6.69
CA ALA A 75 2.78 -17.58 -6.57
C ALA A 75 4.23 -17.07 -6.63
N THR A 76 4.52 -16.11 -7.51
CA THR A 76 5.82 -15.43 -7.59
C THR A 76 5.65 -13.92 -7.63
N TRP A 77 6.69 -13.21 -7.16
CA TRP A 77 6.68 -11.76 -7.00
C TRP A 77 7.96 -11.15 -7.55
N SER A 78 7.85 -9.97 -8.16
CA SER A 78 9.01 -9.17 -8.54
C SER A 78 9.72 -8.58 -7.31
N ASP A 79 10.96 -8.15 -7.49
CA ASP A 79 11.63 -7.36 -6.46
C ASP A 79 10.83 -6.07 -6.15
N PRO A 80 10.74 -5.68 -4.86
CA PRO A 80 10.12 -4.41 -4.49
C PRO A 80 10.86 -3.21 -5.08
N THR A 81 10.09 -2.24 -5.59
CA THR A 81 10.63 -0.99 -6.14
C THR A 81 9.93 0.23 -5.55
N PRO A 82 10.59 1.40 -5.47
CA PRO A 82 9.97 2.57 -4.84
C PRO A 82 8.74 3.09 -5.58
N VAL A 83 7.70 3.48 -4.84
CA VAL A 83 6.65 4.37 -5.33
C VAL A 83 7.16 5.80 -5.15
N ALA A 84 8.02 6.26 -6.06
CA ALA A 84 8.79 7.50 -5.90
C ALA A 84 7.95 8.72 -5.48
N PRO A 85 6.74 8.97 -6.02
CA PRO A 85 5.92 10.10 -5.59
C PRO A 85 5.46 10.04 -4.12
N LEU A 86 5.36 8.85 -3.53
CA LEU A 86 4.99 8.63 -2.12
C LEU A 86 6.21 8.40 -1.21
N GLY A 87 7.41 8.80 -1.68
CA GLY A 87 8.63 8.80 -0.89
C GLY A 87 8.63 9.84 0.23
N ARG A 88 9.73 9.90 0.99
CA ARG A 88 9.95 10.97 1.97
C ARG A 88 10.37 12.25 1.27
N VAL A 89 9.82 13.37 1.70
CA VAL A 89 10.18 14.71 1.24
C VAL A 89 10.41 15.62 2.44
N PRO A 90 11.33 16.60 2.37
CA PRO A 90 11.46 17.60 3.43
C PRO A 90 10.15 18.35 3.69
N GLU A 91 9.81 18.58 4.96
CA GLU A 91 8.67 19.41 5.32
C GLU A 91 9.05 20.90 5.21
N PRO A 92 8.35 21.70 4.40
CA PRO A 92 8.66 23.11 4.24
C PRO A 92 8.62 23.87 5.58
N GLY A 93 9.66 24.67 5.83
CA GLY A 93 9.73 25.54 7.01
C GLY A 93 10.14 24.86 8.32
N ILE A 94 10.36 23.54 8.34
CA ILE A 94 10.80 22.81 9.54
C ILE A 94 12.05 21.98 9.21
N GLU A 95 13.21 22.50 9.60
CA GLU A 95 14.51 21.86 9.34
C GLU A 95 14.56 20.43 9.89
N GLY A 96 15.04 19.49 9.08
CA GLY A 96 15.25 18.09 9.44
C GLY A 96 13.98 17.27 9.67
N LEU A 97 12.79 17.83 9.44
CA LEU A 97 11.54 17.09 9.41
C LEU A 97 11.27 16.62 7.98
N GLU A 98 10.93 15.36 7.82
CA GLU A 98 10.53 14.77 6.55
C GLU A 98 9.08 14.29 6.64
N ARG A 99 8.29 14.58 5.62
CA ARG A 99 6.97 14.01 5.43
C ARG A 99 7.06 12.80 4.51
N GLY A 100 6.59 11.66 4.98
CA GLY A 100 6.35 10.46 4.19
C GLY A 100 4.87 10.12 4.10
N VAL A 101 4.57 8.95 3.57
CA VAL A 101 3.22 8.37 3.50
C VAL A 101 3.25 6.98 4.11
N CYS A 102 2.25 6.65 4.92
CA CYS A 102 2.07 5.31 5.49
C CYS A 102 0.68 4.75 5.19
N ASP A 103 0.48 3.47 5.52
CA ASP A 103 -0.79 2.75 5.36
C ASP A 103 -1.37 2.81 3.94
N VAL A 104 -0.48 2.77 2.93
CA VAL A 104 -0.89 2.91 1.54
C VAL A 104 -1.63 1.66 1.07
N VAL A 105 -2.88 1.82 0.67
CA VAL A 105 -3.74 0.80 0.07
C VAL A 105 -3.94 1.11 -1.41
N PRO A 106 -3.61 0.18 -2.33
CA PRO A 106 -3.91 0.33 -3.74
C PRO A 106 -5.30 -0.24 -4.07
N GLN A 107 -5.99 0.39 -5.01
CA GLN A 107 -7.24 -0.13 -5.55
C GLN A 107 -7.33 0.15 -7.06
N PHE A 108 -7.69 -0.85 -7.84
CA PHE A 108 -7.95 -0.68 -9.26
C PHE A 108 -9.29 0.02 -9.49
N HIS A 109 -9.31 0.99 -10.40
CA HIS A 109 -10.49 1.75 -10.79
C HIS A 109 -10.88 1.40 -12.24
N PRO A 110 -11.91 0.56 -12.44
CA PRO A 110 -12.25 0.05 -13.78
C PRO A 110 -12.61 1.12 -14.80
N ALA A 111 -13.28 2.20 -14.38
CA ALA A 111 -13.74 3.23 -15.31
C ALA A 111 -12.59 4.02 -15.96
N THR A 112 -11.43 4.13 -15.29
CA THR A 112 -10.25 4.83 -15.83
C THR A 112 -9.11 3.87 -16.19
N GLY A 113 -9.20 2.60 -15.82
CA GLY A 113 -8.12 1.63 -16.03
C GLY A 113 -6.85 1.95 -15.23
N THR A 114 -6.98 2.62 -14.08
CA THR A 114 -5.84 3.06 -13.25
C THR A 114 -5.86 2.39 -11.88
N VAL A 115 -4.73 2.44 -11.17
CA VAL A 115 -4.68 2.09 -9.74
C VAL A 115 -4.57 3.37 -8.91
N LEU A 116 -5.46 3.55 -7.95
CA LEU A 116 -5.39 4.60 -6.94
C LEU A 116 -4.69 4.02 -5.71
N ALA A 117 -3.51 4.54 -5.37
CA ALA A 117 -2.81 4.21 -4.13
C ALA A 117 -3.01 5.35 -3.13
N MET A 118 -3.67 5.07 -2.02
CA MET A 118 -4.05 6.07 -1.01
C MET A 118 -3.54 5.66 0.36
N GLY A 119 -2.97 6.61 1.10
CA GLY A 119 -2.54 6.45 2.48
C GLY A 119 -2.65 7.77 3.24
N TRP A 120 -1.86 7.92 4.30
CA TRP A 120 -1.85 9.11 5.15
C TRP A 120 -0.47 9.71 5.24
N CYS A 121 -0.37 11.04 5.34
CA CYS A 121 0.91 11.67 5.64
C CYS A 121 1.38 11.33 7.07
N VAL A 122 2.70 11.20 7.22
CA VAL A 122 3.36 10.89 8.49
C VAL A 122 4.72 11.59 8.52
N TYR A 123 5.17 11.98 9.70
CA TYR A 123 6.38 12.78 9.85
C TYR A 123 7.51 12.00 10.53
N TYR A 124 8.72 12.15 9.97
CA TYR A 124 9.95 11.51 10.40
C TYR A 124 11.04 12.55 10.68
N ARG A 125 11.91 12.25 11.64
CA ARG A 125 13.13 13.01 11.93
C ARG A 125 14.28 12.05 12.16
N GLY A 126 15.39 12.24 11.46
CA GLY A 126 16.53 11.31 11.52
C GLY A 126 16.14 9.86 11.20
N GLY A 127 15.20 9.69 10.27
CA GLY A 127 14.67 8.38 9.86
C GLY A 127 13.68 7.71 10.83
N LYS A 128 13.39 8.33 11.98
CA LYS A 128 12.50 7.81 13.02
C LYS A 128 11.21 8.58 13.08
N PHE A 129 10.13 7.95 13.54
CA PHE A 129 8.84 8.61 13.74
C PHE A 129 8.99 9.86 14.62
N ALA A 130 8.57 11.03 14.13
CA ALA A 130 8.75 12.31 14.79
C ALA A 130 7.69 12.53 15.88
N ARG A 131 7.86 11.91 17.05
CA ARG A 131 6.88 11.93 18.15
C ARG A 131 6.46 13.33 18.63
N LYS A 132 7.36 14.31 18.58
CA LYS A 132 7.14 15.68 19.08
C LYS A 132 6.70 16.67 18.00
N ASP A 133 6.89 16.32 16.72
CA ASP A 133 6.65 17.20 15.57
C ASP A 133 5.56 16.61 14.67
N GLN A 134 4.46 16.14 15.27
CA GLN A 134 3.30 15.69 14.49
C GLN A 134 2.48 16.91 14.09
N LEU A 135 2.48 17.23 12.79
CA LEU A 135 1.54 18.17 12.19
C LEU A 135 0.23 17.45 11.83
N ASP A 136 -0.75 18.23 11.35
CA ASP A 136 -2.02 17.68 10.87
C ASP A 136 -1.80 16.57 9.85
N ARG A 137 -2.50 15.46 10.07
CA ARG A 137 -2.52 14.33 9.16
C ARG A 137 -3.63 14.49 8.14
N TYR A 138 -3.34 14.14 6.90
CA TYR A 138 -4.30 14.18 5.81
C TYR A 138 -4.08 13.02 4.85
N PRO A 139 -5.13 12.58 4.13
CA PRO A 139 -5.00 11.54 3.14
C PRO A 139 -4.16 12.04 1.95
N VAL A 140 -3.27 11.18 1.48
CA VAL A 140 -2.42 11.41 0.30
C VAL A 140 -2.67 10.28 -0.68
N TYR A 141 -2.73 10.59 -1.96
CA TYR A 141 -2.85 9.59 -3.01
C TYR A 141 -1.91 9.82 -4.19
N SER A 142 -1.59 8.76 -4.90
CA SER A 142 -0.96 8.78 -6.22
C SER A 142 -1.72 7.81 -7.13
N VAL A 143 -1.78 8.13 -8.43
CA VAL A 143 -2.46 7.32 -9.44
C VAL A 143 -1.41 6.65 -10.32
N ARG A 144 -1.51 5.33 -10.48
CA ARG A 144 -0.71 4.57 -11.46
C ARG A 144 -1.51 4.36 -12.73
N ASP A 145 -0.94 4.75 -13.87
CA ASP A 145 -1.55 4.50 -15.17
C ASP A 145 -1.43 3.03 -15.61
N ALA A 146 -2.12 2.68 -16.70
CA ALA A 146 -2.09 1.33 -17.26
C ALA A 146 -0.72 0.92 -17.83
N LYS A 147 0.14 1.90 -18.18
CA LYS A 147 1.53 1.67 -18.64
C LYS A 147 2.49 1.41 -17.47
N GLY A 148 2.04 1.72 -16.26
CA GLY A 148 2.75 1.50 -15.01
C GLY A 148 3.47 2.70 -14.44
N ASN A 149 3.22 3.89 -14.97
CA ASN A 149 3.79 5.13 -14.47
C ASN A 149 3.00 5.63 -13.26
N TRP A 150 3.71 6.07 -12.23
CA TRP A 150 3.11 6.74 -11.08
C TRP A 150 3.01 8.24 -11.33
N GLY A 151 1.80 8.80 -11.13
CA GLY A 151 1.57 10.23 -11.11
C GLY A 151 2.05 10.89 -9.81
N PRO A 152 2.08 12.22 -9.74
CA PRO A 152 2.53 12.93 -8.54
C PRO A 152 1.64 12.59 -7.33
N ALA A 153 2.21 12.68 -6.13
CA ALA A 153 1.43 12.62 -4.90
C ALA A 153 0.56 13.87 -4.76
N ARG A 154 -0.68 13.66 -4.30
CA ARG A 154 -1.68 14.70 -4.11
C ARG A 154 -2.31 14.54 -2.74
N LYS A 155 -2.48 15.64 -2.03
CA LYS A 155 -3.38 15.70 -0.88
C LYS A 155 -4.81 15.50 -1.37
N LEU A 156 -5.57 14.65 -0.69
CA LEU A 156 -7.01 14.54 -0.93
C LEU A 156 -7.69 15.74 -0.29
N GLU A 157 -8.21 16.64 -1.11
CA GLU A 157 -9.06 17.73 -0.65
C GLU A 157 -10.52 17.24 -0.58
N TRP A 158 -11.16 17.43 0.56
CA TRP A 158 -12.54 17.04 0.80
C TRP A 158 -13.32 18.26 1.29
N ASN A 159 -14.38 18.65 0.57
CA ASN A 159 -15.15 19.86 0.84
C ASN A 159 -16.19 19.71 1.99
N GLY A 160 -16.16 18.60 2.73
CA GLY A 160 -16.98 18.39 3.92
C GLY A 160 -16.30 18.95 5.18
N ALA A 161 -17.10 19.43 6.13
CA ALA A 161 -16.61 19.96 7.40
C ALA A 161 -15.67 18.96 8.09
N SER A 162 -14.49 19.42 8.53
CA SER A 162 -13.62 18.63 9.40
C SER A 162 -14.44 18.18 10.62
N PRO A 163 -14.42 16.88 10.99
CA PRO A 163 -14.95 16.48 12.28
C PRO A 163 -14.20 17.28 13.36
N PRO A 164 -14.89 17.72 14.43
CA PRO A 164 -14.24 18.47 15.49
C PRO A 164 -13.06 17.66 16.05
N PRO A 165 -11.98 18.32 16.49
CA PRO A 165 -10.85 17.63 17.10
C PRO A 165 -11.35 16.80 18.29
N VAL A 166 -11.06 15.51 18.27
CA VAL A 166 -11.25 14.63 19.41
C VAL A 166 -10.03 14.84 20.30
N TYR A 167 -10.18 15.65 21.35
CA TYR A 167 -9.20 15.81 22.43
C TYR A 167 -9.38 14.69 23.47
#